data_AF-A0AAQ4FAL0-F1
#
_entry.id   AF-A0AAQ4FAL0-F1
#
_cell.length_a   1.000
_cell.length_b   1.000
_cell.length_c   1.000
_cell.angle_alpha   90.00
_cell.angle_beta   90.00
_cell.angle_gamma   90.00
#
_symmetry.space_group_name_H-M   'P 1'
#
loop_
_entity.id
_entity.type
_entity.pdbx_description
1 polymer ?
#
loop_
_entity_poly.entity_id
_entity_poly.type
_entity_poly.pdbx_seq_one_letter_code
_entity_poly.pdbx_strand_id
1 'polypeptide(L)'
;MDGGTDHAGGDVHGAPDDDVVDDEEVNQLASCVSLFRMLVVFLPLFALCLPTLLADWERDRRNESMTRSRRLVGQVNQRGSSLRHQVNHTTCRTEACVTAAASVSLDRSVNPCDDLFGYVCNNWIRNHHVDEYVDL
;
A
#
# COMPACT_ATOMS: atom_id res chain seq x y z
N MET A 1 -75.67 36.48 30.82
CA MET A 1 -76.99 36.74 30.20
C MET A 1 -76.95 36.06 28.86
N ASP A 2 -77.86 35.10 28.72
CA ASP A 2 -78.37 34.49 27.48
C ASP A 2 -77.36 33.72 26.59
N GLY A 3 -77.62 32.50 26.16
CA GLY A 3 -78.85 31.71 26.20
C GLY A 3 -78.92 30.82 24.96
N GLY A 4 -79.53 29.63 25.12
CA GLY A 4 -80.09 28.79 24.04
C GLY A 4 -79.09 28.06 23.14
N THR A 5 -79.36 26.88 22.60
CA THR A 5 -80.54 26.00 22.62
C THR A 5 -80.11 24.69 21.95
N ASP A 6 -80.63 23.58 22.48
CA ASP A 6 -81.06 22.30 21.88
C ASP A 6 -80.57 21.90 20.47
N HIS A 7 -80.13 20.64 20.32
CA HIS A 7 -80.49 19.67 19.25
C HIS A 7 -79.78 18.33 19.58
N ALA A 8 -80.49 17.28 20.00
CA ALA A 8 -81.20 16.30 19.18
C ALA A 8 -80.27 15.34 18.40
N GLY A 9 -80.13 14.12 18.94
CA GLY A 9 -80.14 12.87 18.17
C GLY A 9 -78.87 12.43 17.45
N GLY A 10 -78.42 11.23 17.79
CA GLY A 10 -77.71 10.36 16.85
C GLY A 10 -76.40 9.78 17.35
N ASP A 11 -76.43 8.87 18.32
CA ASP A 11 -75.28 8.02 18.61
C ASP A 11 -75.33 6.79 17.70
N VAL A 12 -74.78 6.93 16.49
CA VAL A 12 -74.41 5.80 15.65
C VAL A 12 -73.10 5.26 16.19
N HIS A 13 -73.16 4.10 16.82
CA HIS A 13 -72.00 3.25 17.07
C HIS A 13 -71.28 2.97 15.75
N GLY A 14 -70.09 3.55 15.59
CA GLY A 14 -69.22 3.32 14.45
C GLY A 14 -67.78 3.66 14.79
N ALA A 15 -67.01 2.64 15.17
CA ALA A 15 -65.58 2.49 14.87
C ALA A 15 -65.16 1.09 15.32
N PRO A 16 -64.98 0.13 14.39
CA PRO A 16 -64.12 -1.00 14.64
C PRO A 16 -62.76 -0.78 13.97
N ASP A 17 -61.75 -1.06 14.79
CA ASP A 17 -60.43 -1.58 14.43
C ASP A 17 -59.40 -0.56 13.91
N ASP A 18 -58.67 0.03 14.86
CA ASP A 18 -57.28 0.42 14.64
C ASP A 18 -56.51 -0.85 14.27
N ASP A 19 -56.14 -0.98 13.00
CA ASP A 19 -55.19 -1.99 12.53
C ASP A 19 -53.90 -1.87 13.35
N VAL A 20 -53.69 -2.85 14.23
CA VAL A 20 -52.43 -3.14 14.88
C VAL A 20 -51.44 -3.47 13.75
N VAL A 21 -50.66 -2.48 13.34
CA VAL A 21 -49.54 -2.69 12.42
C VAL A 21 -48.54 -3.59 13.17
N ASP A 22 -48.49 -4.86 12.77
CA ASP A 22 -47.63 -5.88 13.35
C ASP A 22 -46.15 -5.43 13.36
N ASP A 23 -45.56 -5.32 14.55
CA ASP A 23 -44.13 -5.06 14.78
C ASP A 23 -43.20 -6.10 14.11
N GLU A 24 -43.77 -7.20 13.60
CA GLU A 24 -43.06 -8.29 12.92
C GLU A 24 -42.59 -7.89 11.50
N GLU A 25 -43.35 -7.07 10.75
CA GLU A 25 -42.90 -6.57 9.43
C GLU A 25 -41.70 -5.61 9.54
N VAL A 26 -41.65 -4.80 10.61
CA VAL A 26 -40.56 -3.82 10.83
C VAL A 26 -39.23 -4.54 11.12
N ASN A 27 -39.27 -5.67 11.83
CA ASN A 27 -38.09 -6.47 12.15
C ASN A 27 -37.56 -7.26 10.93
N GLN A 28 -38.45 -7.71 10.04
CA GLN A 28 -38.04 -8.41 8.82
C GLN A 28 -37.40 -7.46 7.79
N LEU A 29 -37.90 -6.22 7.67
CA LEU A 29 -37.25 -5.18 6.87
C LEU A 29 -35.93 -4.70 7.51
N ALA A 30 -35.85 -4.57 8.84
CA ALA A 30 -34.63 -4.17 9.54
C ALA A 30 -33.48 -5.16 9.32
N SER A 31 -33.77 -6.47 9.30
CA SER A 31 -32.79 -7.53 9.02
C SER A 31 -32.25 -7.45 7.58
N CYS A 32 -33.13 -7.24 6.59
CA CYS A 32 -32.75 -7.08 5.19
C CYS A 32 -31.90 -5.81 4.94
N VAL A 33 -32.26 -4.70 5.58
CA VAL A 33 -31.48 -3.44 5.51
C VAL A 33 -30.12 -3.60 6.18
N SER A 34 -30.03 -4.36 7.27
CA SER A 34 -28.76 -4.69 7.93
C SER A 34 -27.84 -5.49 7.00
N LEU A 35 -28.36 -6.54 6.37
CA LEU A 35 -27.61 -7.32 5.37
C LEU A 35 -27.20 -6.49 4.16
N PHE A 36 -28.09 -5.64 3.64
CA PHE A 36 -27.78 -4.75 2.52
C PHE A 36 -26.71 -3.72 2.91
N ARG A 37 -26.76 -3.18 4.12
CA ARG A 37 -25.71 -2.28 4.64
C ARG A 37 -24.37 -2.99 4.79
N MET A 38 -24.36 -4.22 5.29
CA MET A 38 -23.13 -5.01 5.36
C MET A 38 -22.61 -5.31 3.95
N LEU A 39 -23.47 -5.67 3.00
CA LEU A 39 -23.08 -5.93 1.62
C LEU A 39 -22.49 -4.68 0.95
N VAL A 40 -23.12 -3.52 1.09
CA VAL A 40 -22.67 -2.24 0.51
C VAL A 40 -21.39 -1.71 1.16
N VAL A 41 -21.12 -2.03 2.44
CA VAL A 41 -19.90 -1.57 3.13
C VAL A 41 -18.75 -2.57 2.99
N PHE A 42 -19.02 -3.86 3.17
CA PHE A 42 -17.97 -4.87 3.17
C PHE A 42 -17.54 -5.27 1.76
N LEU A 43 -18.44 -5.34 0.76
CA LEU A 43 -18.02 -5.66 -0.62
C LEU A 43 -17.02 -4.67 -1.21
N PRO A 44 -17.16 -3.33 -1.11
CA PRO A 44 -16.13 -2.43 -1.62
C PRO A 44 -14.83 -2.52 -0.81
N LEU A 45 -14.91 -2.75 0.51
CA LEU A 45 -13.71 -2.97 1.34
C LEU A 45 -12.97 -4.23 0.91
N PHE A 46 -13.66 -5.34 0.70
CA PHE A 46 -13.05 -6.56 0.18
C PHE A 46 -12.56 -6.39 -1.27
N ALA A 47 -13.32 -5.71 -2.13
CA ALA A 47 -12.94 -5.46 -3.53
C ALA A 47 -11.73 -4.52 -3.67
N LEU A 48 -11.43 -3.68 -2.68
CA LEU A 48 -10.23 -2.84 -2.66
C LEU A 48 -9.07 -3.51 -1.90
N CYS A 49 -9.38 -4.19 -0.79
CA CYS A 49 -8.38 -4.79 0.10
C CYS A 49 -7.86 -6.13 -0.44
N LEU A 50 -8.71 -6.99 -0.99
CA LEU A 50 -8.27 -8.28 -1.54
C LEU A 50 -7.32 -8.13 -2.72
N PRO A 51 -7.54 -7.29 -3.76
CA PRO A 51 -6.58 -7.16 -4.85
C PRO A 51 -5.29 -6.45 -4.42
N THR A 52 -5.33 -5.55 -3.44
CA THR A 52 -4.09 -4.92 -2.91
C THR A 52 -3.28 -5.92 -2.09
N LEU A 53 -3.92 -6.72 -1.24
CA LEU A 53 -3.27 -7.80 -0.49
C LEU A 53 -2.83 -8.95 -1.39
N LEU A 54 -3.58 -9.31 -2.44
CA LEU A 54 -3.16 -10.30 -3.43
C LEU A 54 -2.04 -9.76 -4.32
N ALA A 55 -2.05 -8.48 -4.68
CA ALA A 55 -0.95 -7.86 -5.41
C ALA A 55 0.31 -7.78 -4.55
N ASP A 56 0.18 -7.46 -3.26
CA ASP A 56 1.29 -7.43 -2.30
C ASP A 56 1.79 -8.85 -1.98
N TRP A 57 0.90 -9.82 -1.80
CA TRP A 57 1.23 -11.23 -1.62
C TRP A 57 1.87 -11.85 -2.86
N GLU A 58 1.38 -11.54 -4.05
CA GLU A 58 2.00 -11.99 -5.30
C GLU A 58 3.31 -11.24 -5.55
N ARG A 59 3.43 -9.99 -5.12
CA ARG A 59 4.69 -9.25 -5.12
C ARG A 59 5.68 -9.86 -4.14
N ASP A 60 5.24 -10.29 -2.97
CA ASP A 60 6.06 -10.99 -1.98
C ASP A 60 6.45 -12.38 -2.46
N ARG A 61 5.54 -13.14 -3.06
CA ARG A 61 5.82 -14.44 -3.71
C ARG A 61 6.74 -14.30 -4.94
N ARG A 62 6.59 -13.26 -5.76
CA ARG A 62 7.56 -12.94 -6.83
C ARG A 62 8.89 -12.49 -6.25
N ASN A 63 8.88 -11.77 -5.12
CA ASN A 63 10.08 -11.44 -4.36
C ASN A 63 10.69 -12.68 -3.67
N GLU A 64 9.93 -13.76 -3.44
CA GLU A 64 10.49 -15.06 -3.00
C GLU A 64 11.44 -15.67 -4.04
N SER A 65 11.15 -15.50 -5.33
CA SER A 65 12.08 -15.90 -6.40
C SER A 65 13.38 -15.08 -6.39
N MET A 66 13.33 -13.84 -5.91
CA MET A 66 14.50 -12.97 -5.73
C MET A 66 15.14 -13.11 -4.33
N THR A 67 14.47 -13.75 -3.36
CA THR A 67 15.04 -14.07 -2.04
C THR A 67 15.68 -15.44 -1.94
N ARG A 68 15.62 -16.30 -2.95
CA ARG A 68 16.65 -17.36 -3.04
C ARG A 68 18.03 -16.78 -3.34
N SER A 69 18.09 -15.71 -4.14
CA SER A 69 19.33 -14.93 -4.33
C SER A 69 19.60 -13.92 -3.21
N ARG A 70 18.57 -13.32 -2.60
CA ARG A 70 18.77 -12.40 -1.44
C ARG A 70 18.93 -13.10 -0.08
N ARG A 71 18.65 -14.39 0.09
CA ARG A 71 19.06 -15.10 1.33
C ARG A 71 20.58 -15.25 1.43
N LEU A 72 21.27 -15.32 0.30
CA LEU A 72 22.74 -15.27 0.28
C LEU A 72 23.31 -13.85 0.49
N VAL A 73 22.56 -12.79 0.16
CA VAL A 73 22.99 -11.39 0.34
C VAL A 73 22.56 -10.80 1.70
N GLY A 74 21.43 -11.25 2.25
CA GLY A 74 20.87 -10.76 3.53
C GLY A 74 21.46 -11.44 4.78
N GLN A 75 21.99 -12.66 4.68
CA GLN A 75 22.68 -13.32 5.81
C GLN A 75 24.13 -12.86 6.03
N VAL A 76 24.69 -12.02 5.15
CA VAL A 76 26.02 -11.43 5.39
C VAL A 76 25.95 -10.26 6.40
N ASN A 77 24.78 -9.63 6.60
CA ASN A 77 24.68 -8.40 7.39
C ASN A 77 24.26 -8.57 8.87
N GLN A 78 23.99 -9.78 9.36
CA GLN A 78 23.57 -9.99 10.77
C GLN A 78 24.64 -10.58 11.69
N ARG A 79 25.90 -10.64 11.24
CA ARG A 79 27.08 -10.86 12.09
C ARG A 79 28.02 -9.64 12.15
N GLY A 80 27.53 -8.46 11.73
CA GLY A 80 28.35 -7.24 11.56
C GLY A 80 28.31 -6.24 12.72
N SER A 81 27.54 -6.48 13.78
CA SER A 81 27.31 -5.49 14.84
C SER A 81 28.18 -5.65 16.10
N SER A 82 29.08 -6.63 16.15
CA SER A 82 30.09 -6.80 17.21
C SER A 82 31.47 -7.19 16.63
N LEU A 83 31.94 -6.45 15.62
CA LEU A 83 33.28 -6.65 15.02
C LEU A 83 33.87 -5.32 14.52
N ARG A 84 33.70 -4.25 15.29
CA ARG A 84 34.30 -2.95 15.01
C ARG A 84 35.78 -2.90 15.46
N HIS A 85 36.58 -3.92 15.14
CA HIS A 85 38.06 -3.85 15.21
C HIS A 85 38.86 -5.00 14.54
N GLN A 86 38.25 -5.93 13.81
CA GLN A 86 39.03 -6.84 12.94
C GLN A 86 38.35 -7.00 11.60
N VAL A 87 38.43 -5.93 10.80
CA VAL A 87 38.28 -6.05 9.36
C VAL A 87 39.58 -6.67 8.85
N ASN A 88 39.66 -8.00 8.86
CA ASN A 88 40.45 -8.67 7.84
C ASN A 88 39.84 -8.18 6.52
N HIS A 89 40.54 -7.28 5.81
CA HIS A 89 40.12 -6.75 4.51
C HIS A 89 40.15 -7.88 3.48
N THR A 90 39.19 -8.80 3.55
CA THR A 90 39.00 -9.83 2.55
C THR A 90 38.40 -9.16 1.32
N THR A 91 39.24 -8.88 0.33
CA THR A 91 38.79 -8.43 -0.98
C THR A 91 37.85 -9.49 -1.56
N CYS A 92 36.64 -9.11 -1.92
CA CYS A 92 35.73 -10.01 -2.62
C CYS A 92 36.28 -10.31 -4.02
N ARG A 93 36.47 -11.60 -4.36
CA ARG A 93 36.99 -12.06 -5.66
C ARG A 93 35.99 -12.90 -6.45
N THR A 94 34.70 -12.82 -6.10
CA THR A 94 33.65 -13.42 -6.94
C THR A 94 33.58 -12.68 -8.27
N GLU A 95 33.14 -13.36 -9.32
CA GLU A 95 32.96 -12.74 -10.64
C GLU A 95 32.09 -11.47 -10.55
N ALA A 96 30.97 -11.53 -9.82
CA ALA A 96 30.10 -10.38 -9.59
C ALA A 96 30.84 -9.19 -8.97
N CYS A 97 31.71 -9.43 -7.98
CA CYS A 97 32.49 -8.37 -7.35
C CYS A 97 33.54 -7.78 -8.29
N VAL A 98 34.24 -8.62 -9.08
CA VAL A 98 35.24 -8.16 -10.04
C VAL A 98 34.58 -7.34 -11.14
N THR A 99 33.45 -7.81 -11.69
CA THR A 99 32.69 -7.11 -12.73
C THR A 99 32.15 -5.78 -12.22
N ALA A 100 31.60 -5.74 -11.01
CA ALA A 100 31.12 -4.50 -10.40
C ALA A 100 32.26 -3.52 -10.07
N ALA A 101 33.42 -4.01 -9.63
CA ALA A 101 34.58 -3.15 -9.39
C ALA A 101 35.16 -2.59 -10.70
N ALA A 102 35.13 -3.37 -11.78
CA ALA A 102 35.61 -2.95 -13.09
C ALA A 102 34.69 -1.93 -13.78
N SER A 103 33.40 -1.92 -13.48
CA SER A 103 32.45 -0.97 -14.08
C SER A 103 32.58 0.47 -13.53
N VAL A 104 33.22 0.65 -12.37
CA VAL A 104 33.42 1.97 -11.76
C VAL A 104 34.76 2.55 -12.21
N SER A 105 34.73 3.73 -12.83
CA SER A 105 35.92 4.41 -13.35
C SER A 105 36.28 5.63 -12.50
N LEU A 106 37.11 5.43 -11.46
CA LEU A 106 37.53 6.51 -10.56
C LEU A 106 38.72 7.31 -11.11
N ASP A 107 38.67 8.63 -10.98
CA ASP A 107 39.78 9.56 -11.26
C ASP A 107 40.55 9.88 -9.97
N ARG A 108 41.62 9.10 -9.73
CA ARG A 108 42.46 9.24 -8.54
C ARG A 108 43.34 10.51 -8.53
N SER A 109 43.30 11.33 -9.59
CA SER A 109 44.00 12.62 -9.59
C SER A 109 43.23 13.71 -8.84
N VAL A 110 41.93 13.51 -8.60
CA VAL A 110 41.07 14.43 -7.86
C VAL A 110 40.98 13.99 -6.40
N ASN A 111 41.02 14.94 -5.46
CA ASN A 111 40.76 14.63 -4.06
C ASN A 111 39.24 14.48 -3.84
N PRO A 112 38.75 13.34 -3.32
CA PRO A 112 37.32 13.13 -3.10
C PRO A 112 36.70 14.07 -2.07
N CYS A 113 37.51 14.69 -1.19
CA CYS A 113 37.02 15.69 -0.24
C CYS A 113 36.76 17.05 -0.88
N ASP A 114 37.40 17.34 -2.01
CA ASP A 114 37.31 18.63 -2.70
C ASP A 114 36.29 18.56 -3.84
N ASP A 115 36.32 17.49 -4.64
CA ASP A 115 35.36 17.23 -5.72
C ASP A 115 35.07 15.72 -5.87
N LEU A 116 34.03 15.26 -5.17
CA LEU A 116 33.58 13.88 -5.24
C LEU A 116 33.05 13.52 -6.64
N PHE A 117 32.42 14.47 -7.34
CA PHE A 117 31.88 14.21 -8.67
C PHE A 117 33.02 13.97 -9.65
N GLY A 118 34.04 14.83 -9.64
CA GLY A 118 35.23 14.65 -10.46
C GLY A 118 35.95 13.34 -10.17
N TYR A 119 36.13 13.01 -8.89
CA TYR A 119 36.73 11.74 -8.46
C TYR A 119 36.00 10.49 -8.98
N VAL A 120 34.66 10.52 -9.05
CA VAL A 120 33.86 9.35 -9.44
C VAL A 120 33.56 9.29 -10.95
N CYS A 121 33.40 10.44 -11.61
CA CYS A 121 32.80 10.52 -12.94
C CYS A 121 33.75 10.95 -14.06
N ASN A 122 34.84 11.67 -13.76
CA ASN A 122 35.66 12.29 -14.81
C ASN A 122 36.21 11.29 -15.83
N ASN A 123 36.65 10.11 -15.36
CA ASN A 123 37.13 9.05 -16.25
C ASN A 123 36.01 8.47 -17.13
N TRP A 124 34.77 8.42 -16.64
CA TRP A 124 33.64 7.96 -17.46
C TRP A 124 33.33 8.97 -18.57
N ILE A 125 33.23 10.26 -18.24
CA ILE A 125 32.92 11.34 -19.19
C ILE A 125 34.00 11.44 -20.28
N ARG A 126 35.27 11.27 -19.92
CA ARG A 126 36.39 11.25 -20.89
C ARG A 126 36.31 10.10 -21.90
N ASN A 127 35.63 9.01 -21.55
CA ASN A 127 35.50 7.83 -22.41
C ASN A 127 34.12 7.73 -23.07
N HIS A 128 33.16 8.58 -22.69
CA HIS A 128 31.78 8.59 -23.16
C HIS A 128 31.36 10.03 -23.41
N HIS A 129 31.71 10.56 -24.58
CA HIS A 129 31.27 11.87 -24.99
C HIS A 129 29.78 11.84 -25.30
N VAL A 130 29.08 12.91 -24.96
CA VAL A 130 27.74 13.13 -25.46
C VAL A 130 27.91 13.48 -26.93
N ASP A 131 27.51 12.56 -27.80
CA ASP A 131 27.43 12.86 -29.22
C ASP A 131 26.44 14.01 -29.41
N GLU A 132 26.83 14.98 -30.21
CA GLU A 132 25.99 16.11 -30.59
C GLU A 132 24.85 15.62 -31.48
N TYR A 133 23.78 15.12 -30.85
CA TYR A 133 22.44 15.09 -31.43
C TYR A 133 21.58 16.17 -30.78
N VAL A 134 22.16 17.38 -30.68
CA VAL A 134 21.43 18.62 -30.39
C VAL A 134 21.58 19.53 -31.59
N ASP A 135 21.19 19.02 -32.76
CA ASP A 135 20.90 19.83 -33.93
C ASP A 135 19.88 19.06 -34.78
N LEU A 136 18.59 19.34 -34.49
CA LEU A 136 17.44 19.54 -35.38
C LEU A 136 16.14 19.57 -34.57
#